data_AF-A0A8B8A6W8-F1
#
_entry.id   AF-A0A8B8A6W8-F1
#
_cell.length_a   1.000
_cell.length_b   1.000
_cell.length_c   1.000
_cell.angle_alpha   90.00
_cell.angle_beta   90.00
_cell.angle_gamma   90.00
#
_symmetry.space_group_name_H-M   'P 1'
#
loop_
_entity.id
_entity.type
_entity.pdbx_description
1 polymer ?
#
loop_
_entity_poly.entity_id
_entity_poly.type
_entity_poly.pdbx_seq_one_letter_code
_entity_poly.pdbx_strand_id
1 'polypeptide(L)'
;DLMNEAEKTPNVVQATNKEGLFERLEGLQAKLTICEKALAEYLETKRLAFPRFYFVSSADLLDILSNGNNPTLVNAKYFVVVFFTSCKSVVNC
;
A
#
# COMPACT_ATOMS: atom_id res chain seq x y z
N ASP A 1 -14.82 -14.06 8.43
CA ASP A 1 -15.62 -14.36 9.64
C ASP A 1 -16.07 -13.15 10.41
N LEU A 2 -15.17 -12.30 10.96
CA LEU A 2 -15.56 -11.07 11.70
C LEU A 2 -16.52 -10.14 10.94
N MET A 3 -16.25 -9.84 9.66
CA MET A 3 -17.13 -9.03 8.81
C MET A 3 -18.51 -9.70 8.56
N ASN A 4 -18.53 -11.01 8.31
CA ASN A 4 -19.79 -11.77 8.14
C ASN A 4 -20.61 -11.84 9.44
N GLU A 5 -19.94 -11.82 10.60
CA GLU A 5 -20.59 -11.85 11.92
C GLU A 5 -21.12 -10.47 12.34
N ALA A 6 -20.45 -9.41 11.90
CA ALA A 6 -20.91 -8.03 12.04
C ALA A 6 -22.14 -7.78 11.15
N GLU A 7 -22.15 -8.29 9.92
CA GLU A 7 -23.28 -8.18 8.99
C GLU A 7 -24.57 -8.82 9.55
N LYS A 8 -24.43 -9.95 10.25
CA LYS A 8 -25.57 -10.66 10.88
C LYS A 8 -26.15 -9.94 12.09
N THR A 9 -25.43 -8.98 12.69
CA THR A 9 -25.84 -8.31 13.92
C THR A 9 -25.91 -6.79 13.69
N PRO A 10 -27.03 -6.24 13.17
CA PRO A 10 -27.13 -4.83 12.82
C PRO A 10 -27.18 -3.90 14.05
N ASN A 11 -27.42 -4.45 15.24
CA ASN A 11 -27.40 -3.68 16.49
C ASN A 11 -25.96 -3.48 16.96
N VAL A 12 -25.49 -2.23 16.86
CA VAL A 12 -24.12 -1.83 17.22
C VAL A 12 -23.74 -2.20 18.65
N VAL A 13 -24.66 -2.07 19.61
CA VAL A 13 -24.40 -2.36 21.03
C VAL A 13 -24.17 -3.85 21.25
N GLN A 14 -24.96 -4.69 20.57
CA GLN A 14 -24.82 -6.15 20.64
C GLN A 14 -23.60 -6.65 19.85
N ALA A 15 -23.25 -5.98 18.76
CA ALA A 15 -22.05 -6.29 17.99
C ALA A 15 -20.78 -5.97 18.78
N THR A 16 -20.73 -4.84 19.50
CA THR A 16 -19.55 -4.41 20.28
C THR A 16 -19.40 -5.12 21.62
N ASN A 17 -20.48 -5.63 22.23
CA ASN A 17 -20.43 -6.37 23.50
C ASN A 17 -20.03 -7.85 23.36
N LYS A 18 -19.53 -8.28 22.20
CA LYS A 18 -19.05 -9.66 22.03
C LYS A 18 -17.78 -9.88 22.84
N GLU A 19 -17.76 -10.95 23.63
CA GLU A 19 -16.60 -11.31 24.46
C GLU A 19 -15.34 -11.50 23.60
N GLY A 20 -14.21 -10.93 24.05
CA GLY A 20 -12.92 -11.03 23.35
C GLY A 20 -12.83 -10.25 22.03
N LEU A 21 -13.86 -9.48 21.63
CA LEU A 21 -13.83 -8.69 20.39
C LEU A 21 -12.74 -7.61 20.43
N PHE A 22 -12.60 -6.93 21.57
CA PHE A 22 -11.62 -5.87 21.75
C PHE A 22 -10.18 -6.39 21.59
N GLU A 23 -9.81 -7.45 22.33
CA GLU A 23 -8.49 -8.07 22.21
C GLU A 23 -8.21 -8.59 20.80
N ARG A 24 -9.23 -9.13 20.12
CA ARG A 24 -9.11 -9.59 18.73
C ARG A 24 -8.86 -8.44 17.76
N LEU A 25 -9.54 -7.31 17.94
CA LEU A 25 -9.34 -6.11 17.13
C LEU A 25 -7.97 -5.49 17.39
N GLU A 26 -7.54 -5.40 18.66
CA GLU A 26 -6.22 -4.90 19.04
C GLU A 26 -5.10 -5.77 18.46
N GLY A 27 -5.26 -7.10 18.52
CA GLY A 27 -4.33 -8.05 17.91
C GLY A 27 -4.28 -7.94 16.37
N LEU A 28 -5.42 -7.66 15.72
CA LEU A 28 -5.46 -7.39 14.27
C LEU A 28 -4.80 -6.05 13.93
N GLN A 29 -5.04 -5.01 14.71
CA GLN A 29 -4.41 -3.69 14.54
C GLN A 29 -2.89 -3.79 14.70
N ALA A 30 -2.41 -4.53 15.70
CA ALA A 30 -0.97 -4.77 15.89
C ALA A 30 -0.34 -5.46 14.67
N LYS A 31 -1.00 -6.51 14.14
CA LYS A 31 -0.55 -7.19 12.92
C LYS A 31 -0.55 -6.26 11.71
N LEU A 32 -1.59 -5.44 11.55
CA LEU A 32 -1.68 -4.47 10.47
C LEU A 32 -0.51 -3.47 10.53
N THR A 33 -0.23 -2.94 11.72
CA THR A 33 0.88 -2.01 11.96
C THR A 33 2.23 -2.61 11.58
N ILE A 34 2.46 -3.88 11.89
CA ILE A 34 3.69 -4.60 11.50
C ILE A 34 3.79 -4.71 9.97
N CYS A 35 2.69 -5.09 9.31
CA CYS A 35 2.64 -5.19 7.85
C CYS A 35 2.88 -3.82 7.18
N GLU A 36 2.26 -2.76 7.68
CA GLU A 36 2.45 -1.39 7.17
C GLU A 36 3.90 -0.94 7.33
N LYS A 37 4.53 -1.22 8.47
CA LYS A 37 5.93 -0.90 8.71
C LYS A 37 6.86 -1.67 7.77
N ALA A 38 6.67 -2.98 7.65
CA ALA A 38 7.47 -3.82 6.77
C ALA A 38 7.32 -3.40 5.29
N LEU A 39 6.10 -3.03 4.88
CA LEU A 39 5.84 -2.50 3.54
C LEU A 39 6.55 -1.18 3.30
N ALA A 40 6.51 -0.26 4.27
CA ALA A 40 7.21 1.02 4.18
C ALA A 40 8.73 0.82 4.05
N GLU A 41 9.34 -0.02 4.90
CA GLU A 41 10.77 -0.34 4.84
C GLU A 41 11.17 -0.98 3.50
N TYR A 42 10.33 -1.87 2.97
CA TYR A 42 10.54 -2.48 1.66
C TYR A 42 10.51 -1.45 0.53
N LEU A 43 9.53 -0.54 0.52
CA LEU A 43 9.41 0.51 -0.48
C LEU A 43 10.58 1.51 -0.40
N GLU A 44 11.02 1.88 0.80
CA GLU A 44 12.21 2.74 1.00
C GLU A 44 13.49 2.08 0.49
N THR A 45 13.67 0.78 0.72
CA THR A 45 14.80 0.03 0.17
C THR A 45 14.82 0.06 -1.36
N LYS A 46 13.64 -0.01 -2.00
CA LYS A 46 13.53 0.13 -3.47
C LYS A 46 13.77 1.57 -3.95
N ARG A 47 13.37 2.58 -3.17
CA ARG A 47 13.68 4.00 -3.44
C ARG A 47 15.17 4.31 -3.34
N LEU A 48 15.87 3.73 -2.38
CA LEU A 48 17.33 3.86 -2.25
C LEU A 48 18.07 3.25 -3.43
N ALA A 49 17.62 2.11 -3.95
CA ALA A 49 18.19 1.49 -5.14
C ALA A 49 17.93 2.29 -6.44
N PHE A 50 16.80 3.01 -6.51
CA PHE A 50 16.42 3.83 -7.66
C PHE A 50 15.88 5.20 -7.22
N PRO A 51 16.74 6.24 -7.14
CA PRO A 51 16.38 7.58 -6.66
C PRO A 51 15.22 8.27 -7.43
N ARG A 52 14.82 7.75 -8.59
CA ARG A 52 13.67 8.26 -9.36
C ARG A 52 12.32 7.89 -8.73
N PHE A 53 12.25 6.87 -7.87
CA PHE A 53 11.02 6.45 -7.19
C PHE A 53 10.61 7.34 -6.01
N TYR A 54 11.42 8.34 -5.64
CA TYR A 54 11.02 9.36 -4.64
C TYR A 54 9.92 10.29 -5.16
N PHE A 55 9.79 10.44 -6.48
CA PHE A 55 8.74 11.26 -7.10
C PHE A 55 7.43 10.49 -7.33
N VAL A 56 7.40 9.20 -6.97
CA VAL A 56 6.25 8.31 -7.14
C VAL A 56 5.64 8.06 -5.76
N SER A 57 4.32 8.19 -5.67
CA SER A 57 3.55 7.87 -4.46
C SER A 57 3.81 6.42 -4.04
N SER A 58 3.78 6.14 -2.73
CA SER A 58 3.95 4.78 -2.21
C SER A 58 2.90 3.80 -2.76
N ALA A 59 1.67 4.28 -3.03
CA ALA A 59 0.60 3.48 -3.63
C ALA A 59 0.89 3.15 -5.11
N ASP A 60 1.36 4.13 -5.89
CA ASP A 60 1.73 3.93 -7.30
C ASP A 60 2.96 3.05 -7.42
N LEU A 61 3.95 3.21 -6.52
CA LEU A 61 5.14 2.36 -6.49
C LEU A 61 4.77 0.90 -6.19
N LEU A 62 3.82 0.67 -5.29
CA LEU A 62 3.32 -0.67 -5.00
C LEU A 62 2.57 -1.27 -6.20
N ASP A 63 1.76 -0.48 -6.91
CA ASP A 63 1.06 -0.93 -8.12
C ASP A 63 2.05 -1.27 -9.25
N ILE A 64 3.11 -0.48 -9.43
CA ILE A 64 4.22 -0.78 -10.37
C ILE A 64 4.91 -2.10 -9.98
N LEU A 65 5.20 -2.30 -8.69
CA LEU A 65 5.86 -3.53 -8.23
C LEU A 65 4.95 -4.76 -8.35
N SER A 66 3.66 -4.60 -8.09
CA SER A 66 2.66 -5.67 -8.19
C SER A 66 2.37 -6.06 -9.64
N ASN A 67 2.36 -5.09 -10.56
CA ASN A 67 2.08 -5.31 -11.98
C ASN A 67 3.32 -5.31 -12.86
N GLY A 68 4.52 -5.31 -12.28
CA GLY A 68 5.81 -5.26 -12.98
C GLY A 68 6.03 -6.38 -14.00
N ASN A 69 5.29 -7.48 -13.89
CA ASN A 69 5.35 -8.62 -14.81
C ASN A 69 4.54 -8.41 -16.10
N ASN A 70 3.69 -7.37 -16.18
CA ASN A 70 2.87 -7.05 -17.34
C ASN A 70 3.37 -5.76 -18.01
N PRO A 71 4.32 -5.85 -18.97
CA PRO A 71 4.96 -4.68 -19.58
C PRO A 71 3.96 -3.73 -20.26
N THR A 72 2.83 -4.22 -20.75
CA THR A 72 1.76 -3.43 -21.39
C THR A 72 1.03 -2.51 -20.41
N LEU A 73 0.70 -3.01 -19.21
CA LEU A 73 0.02 -2.23 -18.17
C LEU A 73 0.99 -1.24 -17.51
N VAL A 74 2.24 -1.65 -17.35
CA VAL A 74 3.28 -0.80 -16.77
C VAL A 74 3.63 0.36 -17.72
N ASN A 75 3.75 0.10 -19.03
CA ASN A 75 4.01 1.17 -20.00
C ASN A 75 2.84 2.16 -20.12
N ALA A 76 1.59 1.70 -20.19
CA ALA A 76 0.47 2.62 -20.42
C ALA A 76 0.30 3.68 -19.32
N LYS A 77 0.54 3.30 -18.05
CA LYS A 77 0.35 4.18 -16.88
C LYS A 77 1.64 4.89 -16.44
N TYR A 78 2.78 4.22 -16.54
CA TYR A 78 4.02 4.67 -15.90
C TYR A 78 5.12 5.09 -16.88
N PHE A 79 4.95 4.85 -18.20
CA PHE A 79 5.91 5.31 -19.22
C PHE A 79 6.08 6.84 -19.17
N VAL A 80 4.99 7.60 -18.98
CA VAL A 80 5.04 9.06 -18.86
C VAL A 80 5.79 9.47 -17.58
N VAL A 81 5.53 8.83 -16.43
CA VAL A 81 6.17 9.20 -15.16
C VAL A 81 7.67 8.86 -15.15
N VAL A 82 8.05 7.69 -15.66
CA VAL A 82 9.45 7.25 -15.73
C VAL A 82 10.23 8.06 -16.78
N PHE A 83 9.63 8.35 -17.95
CA PHE A 83 10.29 9.08 -19.03
C PHE A 83 10.42 10.59 -18.77
N PHE A 84 9.37 11.25 -18.27
CA PHE A 84 9.41 12.71 -18.05
C PHE A 84 10.32 13.11 -16.87
N THR A 85 10.56 12.22 -15.91
CA THR A 85 11.52 12.50 -14.83
C THR A 85 12.97 12.55 -15.34
N SER A 86 13.33 11.80 -16.41
CA SER A 86 14.62 11.97 -17.09
C SER A 86 14.76 13.37 -17.71
N CYS A 87 13.71 13.92 -18.33
CA CYS A 87 13.77 15.25 -18.93
C CYS A 87 13.88 16.38 -17.90
N LYS A 88 13.34 16.22 -16.68
CA LYS A 88 13.47 17.26 -15.64
C LYS A 88 14.89 17.35 -15.05
N SER A 89 15.68 16.29 -15.11
CA SER A 89 17.10 16.33 -14.69
C SER A 89 18.04 16.86 -15.78
N VAL A 90 17.62 16.86 -17.05
CA VAL A 90 18.42 17.39 -18.19
C VAL A 90 18.09 18.85 -18.50
N VAL A 91 16.89 19.34 -18.15
CA VAL A 91 16.47 20.75 -18.35
C VAL A 91 16.86 21.66 -17.17
N ASN A 92 17.66 21.17 -16.22
CA ASN A 92 18.27 21.98 -15.15
C ASN A 92 19.81 22.01 -15.24
N CYS A 93 20.35 21.84 -16.45
CA CYS A 93 21.72 22.19 -16.80
C CYS A 93 21.68 23.24 -17.93
#